data_AF-A0A364P369-F1
#
_entry.id   AF-A0A364P369-F1
#
_cell.length_a   1.000
_cell.length_b   1.000
_cell.length_c   1.000
_cell.angle_alpha   90.00
_cell.angle_beta   90.00
_cell.angle_gamma   90.00
#
_symmetry.space_group_name_H-M   'P 1'
#
loop_
_entity.id
_entity.type
_entity.pdbx_description
1 polymer ?
#
loop_
_entity_poly.entity_id
_entity_poly.type
_entity_poly.pdbx_seq_one_letter_code
_entity_poly.pdbx_strand_id
1 'polypeptide(L)'
;MAQKGLKTLIRLSKWNVDEKQRILVALQGREDEILSWIKQSEEQLKEEQRIAAEDSTGIGFSYGNYASAWLNRREQLLAMLDMVRAEIVRARDDLADAFNELKTYEITQRERDRRAQAERDKKEQTFLDEIGLNIHRRREKQPN
;
A
#
# COMPACT_ATOMS: atom_id res chain seq x y z
N MET A 1 -20.69 -23.83 2.25
CA MET A 1 -20.74 -22.57 1.48
C MET A 1 -19.86 -21.45 2.09
N ALA A 2 -19.80 -21.31 3.42
CA ALA A 2 -19.03 -20.25 4.11
C ALA A 2 -17.50 -20.21 3.82
N GLN A 3 -16.87 -21.33 3.47
CA GLN A 3 -15.42 -21.40 3.21
C GLN A 3 -15.02 -20.77 1.86
N LYS A 4 -15.89 -20.84 0.85
CA LYS A 4 -15.66 -20.20 -0.46
C LYS A 4 -15.82 -18.68 -0.37
N GLY A 5 -16.73 -18.19 0.49
CA GLY A 5 -16.97 -16.76 0.69
C GLY A 5 -15.75 -16.02 1.24
N LEU A 6 -15.12 -16.54 2.30
CA LEU A 6 -13.98 -15.85 2.94
C LEU A 6 -12.74 -15.80 2.05
N LYS A 7 -12.45 -16.85 1.28
CA LYS A 7 -11.36 -16.83 0.28
C LYS A 7 -11.59 -15.78 -0.82
N THR A 8 -12.84 -15.56 -1.23
CA THR A 8 -13.19 -14.49 -2.17
C THR A 8 -12.99 -13.11 -1.54
N LEU A 9 -13.41 -12.91 -0.28
CA LEU A 9 -13.18 -11.66 0.45
C LEU A 9 -11.69 -11.34 0.61
N ILE A 10 -10.85 -12.33 0.92
CA ILE A 10 -9.39 -12.15 0.97
C ILE A 10 -8.87 -11.67 -0.39
N ARG A 11 -9.31 -12.26 -1.50
CA ARG A 11 -8.88 -11.85 -2.84
C ARG A 11 -9.30 -10.42 -3.15
N LEU A 12 -10.55 -10.06 -2.85
CA LEU A 12 -11.07 -8.71 -3.05
C LEU A 12 -10.28 -7.69 -2.20
N SER A 13 -10.01 -8.02 -0.93
CA SER A 13 -9.27 -7.16 -0.02
C SER A 13 -7.80 -6.99 -0.44
N LYS A 14 -7.16 -8.03 -0.99
CA LYS A 14 -5.83 -7.90 -1.63
C LYS A 14 -5.85 -6.92 -2.79
N TRP A 15 -6.84 -7.04 -3.68
CA TRP A 15 -7.00 -6.10 -4.79
C TRP A 15 -7.23 -4.67 -4.30
N ASN A 16 -8.00 -4.48 -3.23
CA ASN A 16 -8.21 -3.17 -2.61
C ASN A 16 -6.89 -2.58 -2.07
N VAL A 17 -6.07 -3.39 -1.38
CA VAL A 17 -4.73 -2.98 -0.93
C VAL A 17 -3.85 -2.56 -2.12
N ASP A 18 -3.81 -3.37 -3.17
CA ASP A 18 -3.03 -3.06 -4.38
C ASP A 18 -3.47 -1.74 -5.01
N GLU A 19 -4.79 -1.48 -5.07
CA GLU A 19 -5.35 -0.25 -5.59
C GLU A 19 -4.97 0.97 -4.73
N LYS A 20 -5.10 0.87 -3.40
CA LYS A 20 -4.66 1.93 -2.49
C LYS A 20 -3.16 2.20 -2.60
N GLN A 21 -2.35 1.17 -2.79
CA GLN A 21 -0.92 1.31 -3.00
C GLN A 21 -0.60 2.02 -4.32
N ARG A 22 -1.32 1.73 -5.41
CA ARG A 22 -1.17 2.44 -6.69
C ARG A 22 -1.52 3.93 -6.55
N ILE A 23 -2.59 4.24 -5.84
CA ILE A 23 -2.99 5.64 -5.57
C ILE A 23 -1.88 6.37 -4.81
N LEU A 24 -1.36 5.76 -3.75
CA LEU A 24 -0.26 6.35 -2.97
C LEU A 24 0.98 6.60 -3.85
N VAL A 25 1.38 5.63 -4.66
CA VAL A 25 2.53 5.77 -5.58
C VAL A 25 2.30 6.88 -6.60
N ALA A 26 1.10 7.00 -7.17
CA ALA A 26 0.76 8.08 -8.10
C ALA A 26 0.86 9.46 -7.44
N LEU A 27 0.38 9.60 -6.19
CA LEU A 27 0.50 10.85 -5.43
C LEU A 27 1.95 11.20 -5.11
N GLN A 28 2.76 10.22 -4.73
CA GLN A 28 4.20 10.42 -4.49
C GLN A 28 4.92 10.83 -5.77
N GLY A 29 4.59 10.21 -6.91
CA GLY A 29 5.13 10.63 -8.21
C GLY A 29 4.77 12.09 -8.55
N ARG A 30 3.54 12.52 -8.24
CA ARG A 30 3.12 13.92 -8.41
C ARG A 30 3.88 14.88 -7.48
N GLU A 31 4.15 14.47 -6.24
CA GLU A 31 5.02 15.25 -5.33
C GLU A 31 6.43 15.42 -5.92
N ASP A 32 7.04 14.33 -6.39
CA ASP A 32 8.37 14.34 -6.99
C ASP A 32 8.45 15.22 -8.24
N GLU A 33 7.41 15.17 -9.09
CA GLU A 33 7.28 16.05 -10.26
C GLU A 33 7.28 17.52 -9.84
N ILE A 34 6.43 17.92 -8.88
CA ILE A 34 6.35 19.32 -8.42
C ILE A 34 7.69 19.79 -7.86
N LEU A 35 8.35 18.96 -7.05
CA LEU A 35 9.68 19.28 -6.49
C LEU A 35 10.73 19.45 -7.59
N SER A 36 10.72 18.57 -8.60
CA SER A 36 11.61 18.65 -9.76
C SER A 36 11.38 19.93 -10.56
N TRP A 37 10.13 20.30 -10.80
CA TRP A 37 9.77 21.56 -11.48
C TRP A 37 10.26 22.78 -10.71
N ILE A 38 10.05 22.82 -9.38
CA ILE A 38 10.54 23.92 -8.54
C ILE A 38 12.06 24.04 -8.68
N LYS A 39 12.79 22.92 -8.54
CA LYS A 39 14.25 22.92 -8.64
C LYS A 39 14.75 23.41 -10.00
N GLN A 40 14.21 22.87 -11.10
CA GLN A 40 14.62 23.26 -12.45
C GLN A 40 14.39 24.74 -12.72
N SER A 41 13.26 25.29 -12.27
CA SER A 41 12.97 26.70 -12.44
C SER A 41 13.79 27.61 -11.52
N GLU A 42 14.17 27.16 -10.31
CA GLU A 42 15.13 27.89 -9.47
C GLU A 42 16.54 27.93 -10.11
N GLU A 43 16.95 26.87 -10.81
CA GLU A 43 18.19 26.84 -11.59
C GLU A 43 18.13 27.81 -12.78
N GLN A 44 17.01 27.86 -13.51
CA GLN A 44 16.79 28.82 -14.60
C GLN A 44 16.84 30.27 -14.10
N LEU A 45 16.19 30.57 -12.97
CA LEU A 45 16.22 31.92 -12.39
C LEU A 45 17.64 32.40 -12.09
N LYS A 46 18.51 31.52 -11.57
CA LYS A 46 19.90 31.86 -11.26
C LYS A 46 20.70 32.15 -12.53
N GLU A 47 20.45 31.41 -13.60
CA GLU A 47 21.11 31.67 -14.88
C GLU A 47 20.65 33.00 -15.49
N GLU A 48 19.34 33.27 -15.48
CA GLU A 48 18.79 34.57 -15.92
C GLU A 48 19.34 35.73 -15.08
N GLN A 49 19.52 35.54 -13.78
CA GLN A 49 20.14 36.53 -12.90
C GLN A 49 21.60 36.82 -13.30
N ARG A 50 22.35 35.77 -13.63
CA ARG A 50 23.75 35.88 -14.04
C ARG A 50 23.89 36.65 -15.35
N ILE A 51 23.05 36.30 -16.35
CA ILE A 51 23.02 37.00 -17.65
C ILE A 51 22.65 38.47 -17.46
N ALA A 52 21.63 38.77 -16.66
CA ALA A 52 21.22 40.15 -16.38
C ALA A 52 22.28 40.97 -15.64
N ALA A 53 23.13 40.33 -14.83
CA ALA A 53 24.24 40.98 -14.13
C ALA A 53 25.46 41.23 -15.04
N GLU A 54 25.68 40.38 -16.04
CA GLU A 54 26.76 40.51 -17.02
C GLU A 54 26.44 41.53 -18.13
N ASP A 55 25.16 41.86 -18.35
CA ASP A 55 24.72 42.75 -19.42
C ASP A 55 24.62 44.24 -19.01
N SER A 56 25.62 45.02 -19.43
CA SER A 56 25.71 46.47 -19.20
C SER A 56 24.76 47.34 -20.05
N THR A 57 23.92 46.75 -20.93
CA THR A 57 23.13 47.51 -21.93
C THR A 57 21.70 47.88 -21.52
N GLY A 58 21.27 47.58 -20.28
CA GLY A 58 20.02 48.10 -19.71
C GLY A 58 18.83 47.13 -19.68
N ILE A 59 19.06 45.82 -19.88
CA ILE A 59 18.02 44.77 -19.85
C ILE A 59 17.52 44.44 -18.42
N GLY A 60 18.10 45.02 -17.36
CA GLY A 60 17.74 44.75 -15.95
C GLY A 60 16.25 44.91 -15.60
N PHE A 61 15.47 45.71 -16.35
CA PHE A 61 14.02 45.81 -16.19
C PHE A 61 13.27 44.52 -16.55
N SER A 62 13.77 43.75 -17.53
CA SER A 62 13.17 42.47 -17.96
C SER A 62 13.35 41.38 -16.89
N TYR A 63 14.49 41.37 -16.19
CA TYR A 63 14.76 40.40 -15.12
C TYR A 63 13.83 40.60 -13.91
N GLY A 64 13.56 41.83 -13.51
CA GLY A 64 12.65 42.12 -12.38
C GLY A 64 11.23 41.57 -12.60
N ASN A 65 10.70 41.70 -13.82
CA ASN A 65 9.39 41.16 -14.19
C ASN A 65 9.41 39.62 -14.19
N TYR A 66 10.47 39.01 -14.76
CA TYR A 66 10.65 37.56 -14.76
C TYR A 66 10.74 36.99 -13.33
N ALA A 67 11.55 37.59 -12.47
CA ALA A 67 11.71 37.18 -11.08
C ALA A 67 10.39 37.27 -10.29
N SER A 68 9.61 38.34 -10.51
CA SER A 68 8.31 38.51 -9.86
C SER A 68 7.30 37.45 -10.33
N ALA A 69 7.25 37.16 -11.64
CA ALA A 69 6.40 36.11 -12.19
C ALA A 69 6.80 34.73 -11.65
N TRP A 70 8.10 34.46 -11.53
CA TRP A 70 8.63 33.24 -10.94
C TRP A 70 8.23 33.08 -9.47
N LEU A 71 8.37 34.12 -8.64
CA LEU A 71 7.98 34.06 -7.22
C LEU A 71 6.50 33.69 -7.05
N ASN A 72 5.62 34.32 -7.84
CA ASN A 72 4.20 33.99 -7.84
C ASN A 72 3.95 32.53 -8.25
N ARG A 73 4.67 32.04 -9.28
CA ARG A 73 4.53 30.65 -9.73
C ARG A 73 5.05 29.66 -8.68
N ARG A 74 6.16 29.98 -8.02
CA ARG A 74 6.75 29.18 -6.94
C ARG A 74 5.79 29.05 -5.76
N GLU A 75 5.13 30.13 -5.36
CA GLU A 75 4.12 30.10 -4.30
C GLU A 75 2.95 29.18 -4.66
N GLN A 76 2.46 29.25 -5.91
CA GLN A 76 1.42 28.33 -6.39
C GLN A 76 1.88 26.87 -6.35
N LEU A 77 3.11 26.58 -6.78
CA LEU A 77 3.67 25.23 -6.76
C LEU A 77 3.84 24.69 -5.33
N LEU A 78 4.25 25.54 -4.39
CA LEU A 78 4.35 25.17 -2.97
C LEU A 78 2.98 24.89 -2.37
N ALA A 79 1.96 25.71 -2.67
CA ALA A 79 0.60 25.43 -2.24
C ALA A 79 0.08 24.11 -2.82
N MET A 80 0.36 23.83 -4.09
CA MET A 80 0.04 22.54 -4.72
C MET A 80 0.77 21.37 -4.06
N LEU A 81 2.05 21.54 -3.72
CA LEU A 81 2.85 20.55 -3.02
C LEU A 81 2.26 20.21 -1.65
N ASP A 82 1.85 21.22 -0.89
CA ASP A 82 1.22 21.02 0.43
C ASP A 82 -0.11 20.27 0.32
N MET A 83 -0.93 20.57 -0.71
CA MET A 83 -2.15 19.84 -0.98
C MET A 83 -1.87 18.36 -1.30
N VAL A 84 -0.92 18.07 -2.18
CA VAL A 84 -0.53 16.69 -2.54
C VAL A 84 0.02 15.95 -1.33
N ARG A 85 0.81 16.60 -0.47
CA ARG A 85 1.31 15.99 0.78
C ARG A 85 0.19 15.63 1.74
N ALA A 86 -0.82 16.48 1.89
CA ALA A 86 -1.99 16.15 2.68
C ALA A 86 -2.78 14.97 2.09
N GLU A 87 -2.87 14.87 0.76
CA GLU A 87 -3.44 13.69 0.09
C GLU A 87 -2.61 12.42 0.31
N ILE A 88 -1.27 12.51 0.28
CA ILE A 88 -0.37 11.38 0.57
C ILE A 88 -0.60 10.86 1.99
N VAL A 89 -0.74 11.75 2.98
CA VAL A 89 -1.03 11.34 4.37
C VAL A 89 -2.35 10.56 4.42
N ARG A 90 -3.42 11.10 3.83
CA ARG A 90 -4.72 10.40 3.76
C ARG A 90 -4.63 9.06 3.03
N ALA A 91 -3.89 8.99 1.92
CA ALA A 91 -3.71 7.76 1.16
C ALA A 91 -2.92 6.69 1.94
N ARG A 92 -1.99 7.09 2.81
CA ARG A 92 -1.30 6.18 3.72
C ARG A 92 -2.23 5.61 4.78
N ASP A 93 -3.10 6.43 5.36
CA ASP A 93 -4.10 5.98 6.33
C ASP A 93 -5.09 5.00 5.68
N ASP A 94 -5.61 5.34 4.49
CA ASP A 94 -6.47 4.48 3.68
C ASP A 94 -5.82 3.11 3.36
N LEU A 95 -4.52 3.13 3.03
CA LEU A 95 -3.76 1.91 2.77
C LEU A 95 -3.59 1.07 4.03
N ALA A 96 -3.32 1.70 5.17
CA ALA A 96 -3.21 1.02 6.46
C ALA A 96 -4.54 0.34 6.85
N ASP A 97 -5.66 1.03 6.65
CA ASP A 97 -7.00 0.48 6.91
C ASP A 97 -7.30 -0.71 5.99
N ALA A 98 -6.98 -0.63 4.70
CA ALA A 98 -7.13 -1.74 3.77
C ALA A 98 -6.27 -2.96 4.17
N PHE A 99 -5.04 -2.73 4.66
CA PHE A 99 -4.20 -3.80 5.19
C PHE A 99 -4.78 -4.44 6.45
N ASN A 100 -5.33 -3.65 7.37
CA ASN A 100 -5.97 -4.15 8.59
C ASN A 100 -7.18 -5.04 8.25
N GLU A 101 -8.00 -4.64 7.28
CA GLU A 101 -9.12 -5.44 6.79
C GLU A 101 -8.63 -6.78 6.20
N LEU A 102 -7.62 -6.73 5.33
CA LEU A 102 -7.01 -7.92 4.73
C LEU A 102 -6.52 -8.89 5.82
N LYS A 103 -5.80 -8.38 6.82
CA LYS A 103 -5.27 -9.19 7.92
C LYS A 103 -6.37 -9.82 8.75
N THR A 104 -7.47 -9.10 8.98
CA THR A 104 -8.64 -9.63 9.69
C THR A 104 -9.20 -10.85 8.95
N TYR A 105 -9.35 -10.78 7.62
CA TYR A 105 -9.83 -11.92 6.84
C TYR A 105 -8.82 -13.08 6.82
N GLU A 106 -7.53 -12.79 6.67
CA GLU A 106 -6.47 -13.81 6.67
C GLU A 106 -6.39 -14.57 7.99
N ILE A 107 -6.45 -13.87 9.13
CA ILE A 107 -6.45 -14.48 10.47
C ILE A 107 -7.71 -15.33 10.64
N THR A 108 -8.87 -14.81 10.28
CA THR A 108 -10.14 -15.56 10.38
C THR A 108 -10.10 -16.84 9.55
N GLN A 109 -9.53 -16.80 8.35
CA GLN A 109 -9.40 -17.98 7.49
C GLN A 109 -8.43 -18.99 8.09
N ARG A 110 -7.29 -18.54 8.65
CA ARG A 110 -6.32 -19.40 9.31
C ARG A 110 -6.93 -20.14 10.50
N GLU A 111 -7.68 -19.44 11.34
CA GLU A 111 -8.36 -20.07 12.49
C GLU A 111 -9.42 -21.08 12.05
N ARG A 112 -10.16 -20.81 10.97
CA ARG A 112 -11.10 -21.78 10.38
C ARG A 112 -10.40 -23.02 9.87
N ASP A 113 -9.29 -22.86 9.15
CA ASP A 113 -8.54 -23.99 8.61
C ASP A 113 -7.91 -24.83 9.73
N ARG A 114 -7.40 -24.19 10.79
CA ARG A 114 -6.91 -24.86 12.00
C ARG A 114 -7.98 -25.70 12.67
N ARG A 115 -9.18 -25.15 12.88
CA ARG A 115 -10.32 -25.90 13.46
C ARG A 115 -10.74 -27.06 12.58
N ALA A 116 -10.83 -26.83 11.27
CA ALA A 116 -11.20 -27.88 10.31
C ALA A 116 -10.16 -29.01 10.28
N GLN A 117 -8.87 -28.70 10.45
CA GLN A 117 -7.83 -29.71 10.54
C GLN A 117 -7.92 -30.50 11.84
N ALA A 118 -8.04 -29.84 12.99
CA ALA A 118 -8.18 -30.51 14.27
C ALA A 118 -9.39 -31.47 14.31
N GLU A 119 -10.51 -31.09 13.69
CA GLU A 119 -11.68 -31.98 13.57
C GLU A 119 -11.43 -33.18 12.65
N ARG A 120 -10.61 -33.04 11.60
CA ARG A 120 -10.21 -34.18 10.75
C ARG A 120 -9.29 -35.11 11.51
N ASP A 121 -8.26 -34.57 12.15
CA ASP A 121 -7.28 -35.34 12.93
C ASP A 121 -7.98 -36.11 14.06
N LYS A 122 -8.94 -35.48 14.75
CA LYS A 122 -9.74 -36.13 15.80
C LYS A 122 -10.57 -37.29 15.25
N LYS A 123 -11.21 -37.12 14.10
CA LYS A 123 -12.01 -38.19 13.46
C LYS A 123 -11.13 -39.35 13.00
N GLU A 124 -9.96 -39.04 12.45
CA GLU A 124 -8.99 -40.04 12.03
C GLU A 124 -8.45 -40.83 13.23
N GLN A 125 -8.10 -40.14 14.32
CA GLN A 125 -7.68 -40.78 15.56
C GLN A 125 -8.75 -41.72 16.12
N THR A 126 -10.00 -41.27 16.24
CA THR A 126 -11.11 -42.12 16.71
C THR A 126 -11.27 -43.36 15.84
N PHE A 127 -11.18 -43.21 14.51
CA PHE A 127 -11.29 -44.33 13.58
C PHE A 127 -10.14 -45.34 13.74
N LEU A 128 -8.90 -44.87 13.89
CA LEU A 128 -7.73 -45.72 14.13
C LEU A 128 -7.83 -46.45 15.48
N ASP A 129 -8.31 -45.77 16.52
CA ASP A 129 -8.52 -46.36 17.85
C ASP A 129 -9.58 -47.48 17.79
N GLU A 130 -10.69 -47.25 17.08
CA GLU A 130 -11.73 -48.26 16.84
C GLU A 130 -11.18 -49.50 16.11
N ILE A 131 -10.35 -49.31 15.08
CA ILE A 131 -9.67 -50.42 14.39
C ILE A 131 -8.75 -51.18 15.35
N GLY A 132 -7.93 -50.46 16.12
CA GLY A 132 -7.00 -51.05 17.09
C GLY A 132 -7.71 -51.91 18.13
N LEU A 133 -8.81 -51.39 18.71
CA LEU A 133 -9.65 -52.12 19.67
C LEU A 133 -10.28 -53.36 19.05
N ASN A 134 -10.75 -53.27 17.80
CA ASN A 134 -11.33 -54.42 17.10
C ASN A 134 -10.30 -55.51 16.81
N ILE A 135 -9.08 -55.14 16.40
CA ILE A 135 -7.98 -56.09 16.19
C ILE A 135 -7.61 -56.79 17.50
N HIS A 136 -7.50 -56.03 18.61
CA HIS A 136 -7.20 -56.59 19.93
C HIS A 136 -8.26 -57.61 20.38
N ARG A 137 -9.55 -57.23 20.32
CA ARG A 137 -10.66 -58.15 20.69
C ARG A 137 -10.69 -59.42 19.85
N ARG A 138 -10.33 -59.35 18.56
CA ARG A 138 -10.27 -60.55 17.70
C ARG A 138 -9.17 -61.50 18.14
N ARG A 139 -8.00 -60.99 18.54
CA ARG A 139 -6.89 -61.79 19.08
C ARG A 139 -7.25 -62.46 20.41
N GLU A 140 -7.91 -61.76 21.32
CA GLU A 140 -8.34 -62.33 22.61
C GLU A 140 -9.41 -63.43 22.46
N LYS A 141 -10.26 -63.35 21.42
CA LYS A 141 -11.29 -64.37 21.13
C LYS A 141 -10.77 -65.60 20.36
N GLN A 142 -9.51 -65.59 19.92
CA GLN A 142 -8.83 -66.79 19.41
C GLN A 142 -7.76 -67.25 20.43
N PRO A 143 -8.13 -67.87 21.56
CA PRO A 143 -7.19 -68.75 22.25
C PRO A 143 -6.99 -70.00 21.38
N ASN A 144 -5.74 -70.47 21.30
CA ASN A 144 -5.32 -71.71 20.63
C ASN A 144 -6.26 -72.89 20.87
#